data_AF-A0A1E7PZC5-F1
#
_entry.id   AF-A0A1E7PZC5-F1
#
_cell.length_a   1.000
_cell.length_b   1.000
_cell.length_c   1.000
_cell.angle_alpha   90.00
_cell.angle_beta   90.00
_cell.angle_gamma   90.00
#
_symmetry.space_group_name_H-M   'P 1'
#
loop_
_entity.id
_entity.type
_entity.pdbx_description
1 polymer ?
#
loop_
_entity_poly.entity_id
_entity_poly.type
_entity_poly.pdbx_seq_one_letter_code
_entity_poly.pdbx_strand_id
1 'polypeptide(L)'
;MVVFVTALGWAGFASAFFIGATDVGGADPLVGETDNLSSLGACGPGGSPAAELCWINNFLGDLGESPATYDSSEKVEPLFYNLVDGSSTVIAFGLARPSEYFLIKKAGWWGLFENVADADWAVIDTALISPGFNLPSDDFEISHIAPIGRDVTVSVPEPGTLALLGLGLVGLGLRRRFATI
;
A
#
# COMPACT_ATOMS: atom_id res chain seq x y z
N MET A 1 -41.19 -20.78 14.44
CA MET A 1 -40.46 -20.42 13.21
C MET A 1 -39.03 -20.11 13.64
N VAL A 2 -38.08 -21.01 13.35
CA VAL A 2 -36.67 -20.88 13.80
C VAL A 2 -35.90 -20.18 12.68
N VAL A 3 -35.28 -19.05 12.99
CA VAL A 3 -34.44 -18.30 12.04
C VAL A 3 -33.01 -18.79 12.22
N PHE A 4 -32.47 -19.47 11.21
CA PHE A 4 -31.05 -19.77 11.10
C PHE A 4 -30.34 -18.55 10.52
N VAL A 5 -29.45 -17.94 11.29
CA VAL A 5 -28.53 -16.90 10.81
C VAL A 5 -27.23 -17.61 10.40
N THR A 6 -27.00 -17.74 9.11
CA THR A 6 -25.71 -18.20 8.56
C THR A 6 -24.77 -17.00 8.47
N ALA A 7 -23.78 -16.93 9.36
CA ALA A 7 -22.68 -16.00 9.20
C ALA A 7 -21.73 -16.53 8.12
N LEU A 8 -21.76 -15.92 6.92
CA LEU A 8 -20.68 -16.07 5.95
C LEU A 8 -19.48 -15.25 6.46
N GLY A 9 -18.46 -15.92 6.98
CA GLY A 9 -17.17 -15.29 7.22
C GLY A 9 -16.37 -15.28 5.93
N TRP A 10 -16.19 -14.10 5.33
CA TRP A 10 -15.23 -13.91 4.25
C TRP A 10 -13.83 -13.86 4.86
N ALA A 11 -13.03 -14.90 4.66
CA ALA A 11 -11.61 -14.86 4.98
C ALA A 11 -10.90 -14.09 3.86
N GLY A 12 -10.39 -12.89 4.17
CA GLY A 12 -9.46 -12.19 3.27
C GLY A 12 -8.15 -12.96 3.21
N PHE A 13 -7.64 -13.21 1.99
CA PHE A 13 -6.30 -13.73 1.81
C PHE A 13 -5.33 -12.55 1.95
N ALA A 14 -4.50 -12.56 3.00
CA ALA A 14 -3.34 -11.67 3.08
C ALA A 14 -2.15 -12.39 2.43
N SER A 15 -1.61 -11.82 1.34
CA SER A 15 -0.35 -12.27 0.74
C SER A 15 0.75 -11.30 1.16
N ALA A 16 1.83 -11.84 1.71
CA ALA A 16 3.04 -11.10 2.04
C ALA A 16 4.17 -11.52 1.10
N PHE A 17 4.89 -10.53 0.59
CA PHE A 17 6.07 -10.65 -0.25
C PHE A 17 7.32 -10.51 0.62
N PHE A 18 8.41 -11.13 0.18
CA PHE A 18 9.66 -11.14 0.91
C PHE A 18 10.82 -10.70 0.02
N ILE A 19 11.78 -9.99 0.63
CA ILE A 19 13.11 -9.78 0.07
C ILE A 19 14.11 -10.40 1.04
N GLY A 20 14.66 -11.55 0.68
CA GLY A 20 15.51 -12.36 1.55
C GLY A 20 14.74 -12.86 2.77
N ALA A 21 15.02 -12.25 3.93
CA ALA A 21 14.35 -12.57 5.21
C ALA A 21 13.40 -11.46 5.68
N THR A 22 13.27 -10.37 4.92
CA THR A 22 12.45 -9.20 5.27
C THR A 22 11.08 -9.33 4.63
N ASP A 23 10.02 -9.29 5.45
CA ASP A 23 8.64 -9.12 4.98
C ASP A 23 8.47 -7.68 4.50
N VAL A 24 7.98 -7.50 3.28
CA VAL A 24 7.74 -6.18 2.67
C VAL A 24 6.25 -5.92 2.42
N GLY A 25 5.37 -6.78 2.93
CA GLY A 25 3.92 -6.64 2.76
C GLY A 25 3.40 -7.16 1.42
N GLY A 26 2.19 -6.75 1.04
CA GLY A 26 1.52 -7.12 -0.20
C GLY A 26 1.74 -6.11 -1.32
N ALA A 27 1.33 -6.45 -2.55
CA ALA A 27 1.42 -5.52 -3.68
C ALA A 27 0.43 -4.36 -3.52
N ASP A 28 0.93 -3.15 -3.69
CA ASP A 28 0.19 -1.91 -3.61
C ASP A 28 -0.56 -1.65 -4.93
N PRO A 29 -1.88 -1.43 -4.87
CA PRO A 29 -2.67 -1.22 -6.07
C PRO A 29 -2.35 0.12 -6.74
N LEU A 30 -2.32 0.10 -8.08
CA LEU A 30 -2.25 1.29 -8.90
C LEU A 30 -3.59 2.04 -8.84
N VAL A 31 -3.55 3.29 -8.39
CA VAL A 31 -4.71 4.18 -8.33
C VAL A 31 -4.87 4.93 -9.65
N GLY A 32 -3.76 5.36 -10.24
CA GLY A 32 -3.76 6.07 -11.51
C GLY A 32 -2.37 6.29 -12.07
N GLU A 33 -2.27 6.42 -13.40
CA GLU A 33 -1.03 6.71 -14.09
C GLU A 33 -1.22 7.72 -15.22
N THR A 34 -0.17 8.44 -15.57
CA THR A 34 -0.15 9.36 -16.70
C THR A 34 1.27 9.58 -17.23
N ASP A 35 1.39 9.80 -18.53
CA ASP A 35 2.62 10.27 -19.20
C ASP A 35 2.58 11.78 -19.48
N ASN A 36 1.47 12.44 -19.14
CA ASN A 36 1.24 13.82 -19.51
C ASN A 36 0.35 14.55 -18.50
N LEU A 37 0.96 14.95 -17.38
CA LEU A 37 0.37 15.87 -16.40
C LEU A 37 -0.21 17.14 -17.04
N SER A 38 0.42 17.64 -18.12
CA SER A 38 0.01 18.86 -18.80
C SER A 38 -1.28 18.69 -19.62
N SER A 39 -1.65 17.44 -19.97
CA SER A 39 -2.87 17.13 -20.72
C SER A 39 -4.10 16.92 -19.82
N LEU A 40 -3.89 16.73 -18.52
CA LEU A 40 -4.94 16.41 -17.55
C LEU A 40 -5.59 17.64 -16.88
N GLY A 41 -5.22 18.86 -17.27
CA GLY A 41 -5.93 20.09 -16.88
C GLY A 41 -5.08 21.16 -16.18
N ALA A 42 -5.74 21.97 -15.33
CA ALA A 42 -5.28 23.26 -14.78
C ALA A 42 -4.02 23.25 -13.88
N CYS A 43 -3.36 22.10 -13.72
CA CYS A 43 -2.23 21.91 -12.81
C CYS A 43 -0.89 22.43 -13.35
N GLY A 44 -0.83 22.87 -14.61
CA GLY A 44 0.38 23.42 -15.23
C GLY A 44 1.31 22.36 -15.82
N PRO A 45 2.51 22.75 -16.30
CA PRO A 45 3.45 21.81 -16.94
C PRO A 45 3.97 20.78 -15.93
N GLY A 46 4.03 19.52 -16.38
CA GLY A 46 4.50 18.38 -15.57
C GLY A 46 5.94 18.56 -15.05
N GLY A 47 6.19 18.08 -13.84
CA GLY A 47 7.52 18.04 -13.22
C GLY A 47 7.78 19.04 -12.08
N SER A 48 6.80 19.86 -11.70
CA SER A 48 6.87 20.64 -10.45
C SER A 48 6.11 19.94 -9.33
N PRO A 49 6.58 20.01 -8.06
CA PRO A 49 5.85 19.55 -6.88
C PRO A 49 4.38 20.00 -6.83
N ALA A 50 4.13 21.25 -7.24
CA ALA A 50 2.78 21.83 -7.25
C ALA A 50 1.88 21.19 -8.32
N ALA A 51 2.41 20.91 -9.52
CA ALA A 51 1.67 20.24 -10.58
C ALA A 51 1.36 18.78 -10.21
N GLU A 52 2.35 18.08 -9.63
CA GLU A 52 2.21 16.71 -9.14
C GLU A 52 1.14 16.65 -8.02
N LEU A 53 1.21 17.52 -7.01
CA LEU A 53 0.22 17.58 -5.93
C LEU A 53 -1.18 17.94 -6.44
N CYS A 54 -1.28 18.88 -7.37
CA CYS A 54 -2.57 19.26 -7.97
C CYS A 54 -3.21 18.07 -8.70
N TRP A 55 -2.43 17.31 -9.46
CA TRP A 55 -2.91 16.11 -10.14
C TRP A 55 -3.37 15.03 -9.15
N ILE A 56 -2.56 14.76 -8.11
CA ILE A 56 -2.89 13.81 -7.05
C ILE A 56 -4.20 14.20 -6.37
N ASN A 57 -4.35 15.48 -5.97
CA ASN A 57 -5.55 15.95 -5.28
C ASN A 57 -6.80 15.93 -6.17
N ASN A 58 -6.66 16.07 -7.49
CA ASN A 58 -7.78 15.86 -8.41
C ASN A 58 -8.20 14.38 -8.43
N PHE A 59 -7.23 13.46 -8.56
CA PHE A 59 -7.50 12.01 -8.53
C PHE A 59 -8.14 11.56 -7.22
N LEU A 60 -7.58 11.99 -6.08
CA LEU A 60 -8.13 11.69 -4.76
C LEU A 60 -9.51 12.32 -4.58
N GLY A 61 -9.71 13.55 -5.05
CA GLY A 61 -11.01 14.22 -5.02
C GLY A 61 -12.09 13.49 -5.83
N ASP A 62 -11.75 12.95 -6.99
CA ASP A 62 -12.65 12.13 -7.81
C ASP A 62 -13.02 10.80 -7.13
N LEU A 63 -12.14 10.28 -6.28
CA LEU A 63 -12.37 9.10 -5.44
C LEU A 63 -13.13 9.44 -4.14
N GLY A 64 -13.32 10.72 -3.82
CA GLY A 64 -13.98 11.17 -2.59
C GLY A 64 -13.05 11.25 -1.37
N GLU A 65 -11.74 11.16 -1.58
CA GLU A 65 -10.72 11.19 -0.54
C GLU A 65 -10.33 12.62 -0.15
N SER A 66 -9.77 12.77 1.05
CA SER A 66 -9.30 14.09 1.53
C SER A 66 -8.05 14.55 0.77
N PRO A 67 -7.85 15.87 0.56
CA PRO A 67 -6.66 16.37 -0.10
C PRO A 67 -5.39 15.96 0.64
N ALA A 68 -4.45 15.38 -0.10
CA ALA A 68 -3.16 15.00 0.43
C ALA A 68 -2.20 16.19 0.52
N THR A 69 -1.23 16.06 1.41
CA THR A 69 -0.07 16.95 1.49
C THR A 69 1.12 16.32 0.78
N TYR A 70 1.92 17.18 0.15
CA TYR A 70 3.12 16.82 -0.59
C TYR A 70 4.28 17.67 -0.09
N ASP A 71 5.29 17.04 0.51
CA ASP A 71 6.53 17.72 0.82
C ASP A 71 7.62 17.32 -0.17
N SER A 72 8.04 18.27 -0.99
CA SER A 72 9.16 18.07 -1.92
C SER A 72 10.50 17.81 -1.22
N SER A 73 10.62 18.15 0.07
CA SER A 73 11.83 17.89 0.86
C SER A 73 12.00 16.42 1.25
N GLU A 74 10.93 15.62 1.11
CA GLU A 74 10.91 14.19 1.41
C GLU A 74 11.08 13.31 0.17
N LYS A 75 11.31 13.95 -0.99
CA LYS A 75 11.68 13.23 -2.23
C LYS A 75 13.03 12.56 -2.05
N VAL A 76 13.09 11.26 -2.35
CA VAL A 76 14.35 10.51 -2.35
C VAL A 76 14.72 10.16 -3.78
N GLU A 77 15.90 10.65 -4.22
CA GLU A 77 16.41 10.48 -5.57
C GLU A 77 17.95 10.38 -5.57
N PRO A 78 18.55 9.40 -6.25
CA PRO A 78 17.93 8.20 -6.82
C PRO A 78 17.59 7.15 -5.74
N LEU A 79 16.54 6.36 -5.96
CA LEU A 79 16.21 5.22 -5.09
C LEU A 79 16.42 3.90 -5.82
N PHE A 80 17.10 2.97 -5.16
CA PHE A 80 17.27 1.61 -5.65
C PHE A 80 16.14 0.71 -5.17
N TYR A 81 15.56 -0.08 -6.07
CA TYR A 81 14.55 -1.09 -5.73
C TYR A 81 15.15 -2.49 -5.79
N ASN A 82 14.52 -3.42 -5.06
CA ASN A 82 14.88 -4.83 -5.09
C ASN A 82 13.73 -5.63 -5.72
N LEU A 83 14.05 -6.71 -6.40
CA LEU A 83 13.06 -7.69 -6.82
C LEU A 83 12.62 -8.51 -5.62
N VAL A 84 11.33 -8.80 -5.56
CA VAL A 84 10.76 -9.71 -4.57
C VAL A 84 11.15 -11.16 -4.88
N ASP A 85 11.42 -11.92 -3.83
CA ASP A 85 11.81 -13.33 -3.95
C ASP A 85 10.74 -14.14 -4.66
N GLY A 86 11.16 -14.86 -5.71
CA GLY A 86 10.27 -15.72 -6.50
C GLY A 86 9.41 -14.98 -7.53
N SER A 87 9.60 -13.66 -7.71
CA SER A 87 8.94 -12.88 -8.75
C SER A 87 9.95 -12.16 -9.66
N SER A 88 9.59 -12.02 -10.94
CA SER A 88 10.35 -11.23 -11.91
C SER A 88 9.65 -9.91 -12.28
N THR A 89 8.44 -9.68 -11.77
CA THR A 89 7.63 -8.49 -12.06
C THR A 89 7.35 -7.66 -10.82
N VAL A 90 7.52 -8.22 -9.63
CA VAL A 90 7.25 -7.49 -8.39
C VAL A 90 8.54 -6.90 -7.85
N ILE A 91 8.52 -5.58 -7.70
CA ILE A 91 9.61 -4.79 -7.13
C ILE A 91 9.18 -4.22 -5.79
N ALA A 92 10.12 -4.02 -4.88
CA ALA A 92 9.86 -3.37 -3.61
C ALA A 92 11.02 -2.47 -3.18
N PHE A 93 10.69 -1.40 -2.47
CA PHE A 93 11.65 -0.47 -1.90
C PHE A 93 11.11 0.14 -0.60
N GLY A 94 12.02 0.49 0.31
CA GLY A 94 11.67 1.12 1.58
C GLY A 94 11.37 2.60 1.38
N LEU A 95 10.29 3.07 2.01
CA LEU A 95 9.94 4.48 2.05
C LEU A 95 10.72 5.19 3.16
N ALA A 96 11.01 6.48 2.97
CA ALA A 96 11.69 7.27 3.99
C ALA A 96 10.84 7.46 5.27
N ARG A 97 9.50 7.39 5.10
CA ARG A 97 8.48 7.44 6.14
C ARG A 97 7.25 6.66 5.71
N PRO A 98 6.46 6.15 6.65
CA PRO A 98 5.22 5.47 6.34
C PRO A 98 4.19 6.42 5.72
N SER A 99 3.62 6.05 4.58
CA SER A 99 2.66 6.89 3.85
C SER A 99 1.50 6.10 3.28
N GLU A 100 0.30 6.67 3.31
CA GLU A 100 -0.93 6.09 2.76
C GLU A 100 -0.89 5.94 1.24
N TYR A 101 -0.26 6.89 0.55
CA TYR A 101 -0.09 6.85 -0.89
C TYR A 101 1.37 7.17 -1.21
N PHE A 102 1.85 6.71 -2.37
CA PHE A 102 3.16 7.13 -2.87
C PHE A 102 3.10 7.38 -4.37
N LEU A 103 3.87 8.38 -4.79
CA LEU A 103 4.04 8.74 -6.19
C LEU A 103 5.35 8.17 -6.70
N ILE A 104 5.32 7.56 -7.88
CA ILE A 104 6.52 7.13 -8.62
C ILE A 104 6.61 7.89 -9.91
N LYS A 105 7.82 8.32 -10.23
CA LYS A 105 8.12 8.86 -11.55
C LYS A 105 9.35 8.22 -12.15
N LYS A 106 9.20 7.79 -13.40
CA LYS A 106 10.27 7.23 -14.23
C LYS A 106 9.97 7.42 -15.70
N ALA A 107 10.98 7.71 -16.50
CA ALA A 107 10.88 7.84 -17.96
C ALA A 107 9.77 8.81 -18.46
N GLY A 108 9.44 9.84 -17.68
CA GLY A 108 8.37 10.79 -18.03
C GLY A 108 6.95 10.30 -17.71
N TRP A 109 6.81 9.20 -16.97
CA TRP A 109 5.56 8.70 -16.44
C TRP A 109 5.44 8.99 -14.95
N TRP A 110 4.20 9.18 -14.50
CA TRP A 110 3.80 9.35 -13.11
C TRP A 110 2.78 8.27 -12.76
N GLY A 111 3.01 7.55 -11.67
CA GLY A 111 2.12 6.52 -11.16
C GLY A 111 1.82 6.80 -9.69
N LEU A 112 0.54 6.83 -9.33
CA LEU A 112 0.05 6.95 -7.97
C LEU A 112 -0.42 5.58 -7.49
N PHE A 113 0.10 5.17 -6.33
CA PHE A 113 -0.22 3.89 -5.70
C PHE A 113 -0.74 4.14 -4.29
N GLU A 114 -1.65 3.27 -3.86
CA GLU A 114 -2.16 3.24 -2.49
C GLU A 114 -1.36 2.21 -1.70
N ASN A 115 -0.77 2.63 -0.59
CA ASN A 115 -0.03 1.73 0.29
C ASN A 115 -1.00 1.04 1.25
N VAL A 116 -1.29 -0.23 0.99
CA VAL A 116 -2.37 -0.96 1.67
C VAL A 116 -1.88 -2.02 2.65
N ALA A 117 -0.61 -2.44 2.57
CA ALA A 117 -0.12 -3.59 3.32
C ALA A 117 0.90 -3.19 4.40
N ASP A 118 2.01 -2.58 4.01
CA ASP A 118 3.05 -2.12 4.92
C ASP A 118 3.43 -0.69 4.56
N ALA A 119 3.03 0.26 5.40
CA ALA A 119 3.24 1.68 5.13
C ALA A 119 4.72 2.04 4.94
N ASP A 120 5.65 1.25 5.50
CA ASP A 120 7.10 1.48 5.41
C ASP A 120 7.72 0.97 4.09
N TRP A 121 6.99 0.13 3.34
CA TRP A 121 7.43 -0.44 2.06
C TRP A 121 6.48 -0.05 0.94
N ALA A 122 7.03 0.12 -0.26
CA ALA A 122 6.25 0.26 -1.47
C ALA A 122 6.54 -0.96 -2.35
N VAL A 123 5.51 -1.75 -2.63
CA VAL A 123 5.60 -3.00 -3.38
C VAL A 123 4.73 -2.90 -4.62
N ILE A 124 5.33 -3.04 -5.81
CA ILE A 124 4.63 -2.78 -7.06
C ILE A 124 4.80 -3.97 -7.98
N ASP A 125 3.69 -4.41 -8.55
CA ASP A 125 3.73 -5.32 -9.69
C ASP A 125 3.88 -4.52 -10.98
N THR A 126 5.06 -4.58 -11.58
CA THR A 126 5.37 -3.89 -12.84
C THR A 126 4.58 -4.47 -14.02
N ALA A 127 3.92 -5.61 -13.86
CA ALA A 127 3.01 -6.14 -14.88
C ALA A 127 1.68 -5.35 -14.96
N LEU A 128 1.34 -4.58 -13.92
CA LEU A 128 0.08 -3.83 -13.81
C LEU A 128 0.19 -2.36 -14.22
N ILE A 129 1.41 -1.88 -14.47
CA ILE A 129 1.69 -0.49 -14.86
C ILE A 129 1.96 -0.42 -16.36
N SER A 130 1.83 0.78 -16.94
CA SER A 130 2.12 0.99 -18.35
C SER A 130 3.57 0.59 -18.72
N PRO A 131 3.79 -0.06 -19.88
CA PRO A 131 5.13 -0.42 -20.34
C PRO A 131 6.10 0.77 -20.47
N GLY A 132 5.56 1.99 -20.58
CA GLY A 132 6.33 3.23 -20.67
C GLY A 132 7.15 3.57 -19.42
N PHE A 133 6.83 3.02 -18.25
CA PHE A 133 7.64 3.18 -17.03
C PHE A 133 9.03 2.54 -17.16
N ASN A 134 9.20 1.61 -18.11
CA ASN A 134 10.43 0.83 -18.31
C ASN A 134 10.89 0.16 -17.00
N LEU A 135 9.97 -0.49 -16.29
CA LEU A 135 10.24 -1.26 -15.07
C LEU A 135 9.79 -2.72 -15.26
N PRO A 136 10.56 -3.70 -14.76
CA PRO A 136 11.86 -3.56 -14.10
C PRO A 136 12.96 -3.22 -15.13
N SER A 137 13.85 -2.29 -14.82
CA SER A 137 15.05 -1.97 -15.62
C SER A 137 16.32 -2.51 -15.00
N ASP A 138 17.30 -2.83 -15.84
CA ASP A 138 18.62 -3.38 -15.46
C ASP A 138 19.40 -2.52 -14.45
N ASP A 139 19.11 -1.21 -14.38
CA ASP A 139 19.76 -0.27 -13.48
C ASP A 139 19.19 -0.27 -12.04
N PHE A 140 18.09 -0.99 -11.79
CA PHE A 140 17.40 -1.08 -10.49
C PHE A 140 17.06 0.28 -9.84
N GLU A 141 16.93 1.33 -10.65
CA GLU A 141 16.77 2.70 -10.17
C GLU A 141 15.38 3.26 -10.49
N ILE A 142 14.73 3.83 -9.48
CA ILE A 142 13.55 4.68 -9.62
C ILE A 142 14.02 6.13 -9.49
N SER A 143 13.63 6.95 -10.47
CA SER A 143 14.11 8.32 -10.53
C SER A 143 13.56 9.15 -9.38
N HIS A 144 12.27 9.05 -9.06
CA HIS A 144 11.65 9.89 -8.03
C HIS A 144 10.55 9.13 -7.28
N ILE A 145 10.57 9.22 -5.94
CA ILE A 145 9.48 8.80 -5.06
C ILE A 145 9.13 9.91 -4.10
N ALA A 146 7.84 10.11 -3.88
CA ALA A 146 7.34 11.02 -2.85
C ALA A 146 6.22 10.34 -2.05
N PRO A 147 6.36 10.22 -0.72
CA PRO A 147 5.25 9.82 0.14
C PRO A 147 4.16 10.89 0.10
N ILE A 148 2.91 10.45 0.06
CA ILE A 148 1.72 11.28 -0.08
C ILE A 148 0.82 11.00 1.12
N GLY A 149 0.42 12.06 1.83
CA GLY A 149 -0.49 11.96 2.98
C GLY A 149 0.16 12.22 4.33
N ARG A 150 -0.48 11.76 5.41
CA ARG A 150 0.00 11.86 6.80
C ARG A 150 0.69 10.57 7.22
N ASP A 151 1.51 10.63 8.27
CA ASP A 151 2.07 9.44 8.92
C ASP A 151 0.94 8.47 9.28
N VAL A 152 0.94 7.29 8.66
CA VAL A 152 -0.08 6.27 8.88
C VAL A 152 0.23 5.58 10.20
N THR A 153 -0.52 5.91 11.25
CA THR A 153 -0.53 5.05 12.44
C THR A 153 -1.37 3.82 12.12
N VAL A 154 -0.73 2.73 11.71
CA VAL A 154 -1.43 1.46 11.49
C VAL A 154 -2.08 0.99 12.80
N SER A 155 -3.39 1.16 12.90
CA SER A 155 -4.18 0.61 14.00
C SER A 155 -4.42 -0.87 13.71
N VAL A 156 -3.46 -1.72 14.05
CA VAL A 156 -3.59 -3.17 13.96
C VAL A 156 -4.82 -3.60 14.77
N PRO A 157 -5.90 -4.12 14.15
CA PRO A 157 -7.02 -4.65 14.90
C PRO A 157 -6.49 -5.77 15.78
N GLU A 158 -6.72 -5.67 17.08
CA GLU A 158 -6.25 -6.65 18.05
C GLU A 158 -6.63 -8.06 17.58
N PRO A 159 -5.67 -8.98 17.42
CA PRO A 159 -5.96 -10.28 16.83
C PRO A 159 -6.98 -11.01 17.70
N GLY A 160 -8.09 -11.45 17.10
CA GLY A 160 -9.19 -12.18 17.76
C GLY A 160 -8.76 -13.45 18.52
N THR A 161 -7.48 -13.84 18.40
CA THR A 161 -6.77 -14.77 19.27
C THR A 161 -6.92 -14.45 20.77
N LEU A 162 -6.95 -13.19 21.20
CA LEU A 162 -7.18 -12.84 22.62
C LEU A 162 -8.62 -13.14 23.05
N ALA A 163 -9.59 -12.88 22.17
CA ALA A 163 -10.98 -13.23 22.42
C ALA A 163 -11.17 -14.76 22.46
N LEU A 164 -10.53 -15.50 21.56
CA LEU A 164 -10.53 -16.97 21.55
C LEU A 164 -9.81 -17.57 22.76
N LEU A 165 -8.69 -16.98 23.19
CA LEU A 165 -7.98 -17.37 24.40
C LEU A 165 -8.87 -17.14 25.64
N GLY A 166 -9.56 -15.99 25.70
CA GLY A 166 -10.52 -15.68 26.74
C GLY A 166 -11.69 -16.68 26.78
N LEU A 167 -12.29 -16.97 25.63
CA LEU A 167 -13.35 -17.98 25.51
C LEU A 167 -12.86 -19.39 25.89
N GLY A 168 -11.64 -19.75 25.51
CA GLY A 168 -11.01 -21.02 25.89
C GLY A 168 -10.84 -21.16 27.40
N LEU A 169 -10.38 -20.10 28.08
CA LEU A 169 -10.23 -20.07 29.54
C LEU A 169 -11.58 -20.12 30.27
N VAL A 170 -12.59 -19.40 29.77
CA VAL A 170 -13.96 -19.46 30.31
C VAL A 170 -14.55 -20.86 30.13
N GLY A 171 -14.38 -21.47 28.96
CA GLY A 171 -14.80 -22.85 28.70
C GLY A 171 -14.12 -23.87 29.62
N LEU A 172 -12.82 -23.71 29.89
CA LEU A 172 -12.08 -24.55 30.82
C LEU A 172 -12.57 -24.38 32.28
N GLY A 173 -12.85 -23.14 32.68
CA GLY A 173 -13.37 -22.81 34.00
C GLY A 173 -14.77 -23.38 34.24
N LEU A 174 -15.65 -23.32 33.24
CA LEU A 174 -16.99 -23.93 33.29
C LEU A 174 -16.90 -25.47 33.31
N ARG A 175 -15.99 -26.07 32.53
CA ARG A 175 -15.77 -27.53 32.54
C ARG A 175 -15.39 -28.05 33.93
N ARG A 176 -14.57 -27.31 34.68
CA ARG A 176 -14.19 -27.69 36.05
C ARG A 176 -15.37 -27.65 37.03
N ARG A 177 -16.33 -26.74 36.84
CA ARG A 177 -17.55 -26.68 37.66
C ARG A 177 -18.55 -27.79 37.34
N PHE A 178 -18.67 -28.19 36.09
CA PHE A 178 -19.59 -29.28 35.69
C PHE A 178 -19.00 -30.69 35.78
N ALA A 179 -17.67 -30.83 35.89
CA ALA A 179 -16.99 -32.12 36.11
C ALA A 179 -16.92 -32.54 37.59
N THR A 180 -17.48 -31.75 38.50
CA THR A 180 -17.64 -32.12 39.92
C THR A 180 -19.10 -32.49 40.18
N ILE A 181 -19.50 -33.69 39.73
CA ILE A 181 -20.68 -34.44 40.19
C ILE A 181 -20.16 -35.81 40.63
#